data_AF-A0A921S723-F1
#
_entry.id   AF-A0A921S723-F1
#
_cell.length_a   1.000
_cell.length_b   1.000
_cell.length_c   1.000
_cell.angle_alpha   90.00
_cell.angle_beta   90.00
_cell.angle_gamma   90.00
#
_symmetry.space_group_name_H-M   'P 1'
#
loop_
_entity.id
_entity.type
_entity.pdbx_description
1 polymer ?
#
loop_
_entity_poly.entity_id
_entity_poly.type
_entity_poly.pdbx_seq_one_letter_code
_entity_poly.pdbx_strand_id
1 'polypeptide(L)'
;MTTRAAASNALRQQRFVREVTIQYNLCNEPWLKYSISIVADKGLKKSLYTSARLKKGEVIYLETHFDRYELCFSGEKPRIVEAEAEKHQSGSHHSQNGDRREHELRDVFRWSRCKKAMPESAMRSIGIPLPADQLEVLQDNLEWEDVQWSQTSVWVAGKEHPLARVHFLSEN
;
A
#
# COMPACT_ATOMS: atom_id res chain seq x y z
N MET A 1 12.82 28.32 -27.26
CA MET A 1 12.55 27.64 -28.54
C MET A 1 13.35 26.35 -28.58
N THR A 2 12.69 25.20 -28.58
CA THR A 2 13.35 23.89 -28.71
C THR A 2 13.21 23.43 -30.16
N THR A 3 14.30 23.07 -30.82
CA THR A 3 14.27 22.68 -32.24
C THR A 3 13.60 21.32 -32.41
N ARG A 4 12.94 21.08 -33.55
CA ARG A 4 12.32 19.79 -33.90
C ARG A 4 13.30 18.61 -33.75
N ALA A 5 14.59 18.83 -34.01
CA ALA A 5 15.64 17.83 -33.87
C ALA A 5 16.00 17.52 -32.41
N ALA A 6 15.94 18.51 -31.51
CA ALA A 6 16.15 18.28 -30.07
C ALA A 6 14.98 17.51 -29.46
N ALA A 7 13.74 17.81 -29.86
CA ALA A 7 12.55 17.09 -29.42
C ALA A 7 12.52 15.63 -29.92
N SER A 8 12.92 15.37 -31.17
CA SER A 8 12.97 14.01 -31.70
C SER A 8 14.09 13.17 -31.07
N ASN A 9 15.25 13.76 -30.76
CA ASN A 9 16.32 13.08 -30.03
C ASN A 9 15.94 12.80 -28.57
N ALA A 10 15.27 13.72 -27.88
CA ALA A 10 14.76 13.47 -26.52
C ALA A 10 13.75 12.31 -26.51
N LEU A 11 12.81 12.29 -27.47
CA LEU A 11 11.84 11.20 -27.63
C LEU A 11 12.51 9.85 -27.97
N ARG A 12 13.59 9.88 -28.75
CA ARG A 12 14.37 8.69 -29.11
C ARG A 12 15.23 8.20 -27.94
N GLN A 13 15.80 9.09 -27.13
CA GLN A 13 16.48 8.72 -25.88
C GLN A 13 15.48 8.11 -24.88
N GLN A 14 14.26 8.64 -24.80
CA GLN A 14 13.18 8.05 -23.98
C GLN A 14 12.83 6.62 -24.39
N ARG A 15 12.92 6.28 -25.69
CA ARG A 15 12.65 4.93 -26.21
C ARG A 15 13.75 3.90 -25.91
N PHE A 16 14.93 4.32 -25.44
CA PHE A 16 16.07 3.41 -25.18
C PHE A 16 16.59 3.44 -23.74
N VAL A 17 15.91 4.09 -22.81
CA VAL A 17 16.13 3.78 -21.39
C VAL A 17 15.53 2.40 -21.17
N ARG A 18 16.36 1.36 -21.13
CA ARG A 18 15.93 0.04 -20.62
C ARG A 18 15.34 0.29 -19.25
N GLU A 19 14.02 0.21 -19.16
CA GLU A 19 13.33 0.33 -17.89
C GLU A 19 13.81 -0.82 -17.01
N VAL A 20 14.56 -0.46 -15.97
CA VAL A 20 15.06 -1.44 -15.02
C VAL A 20 13.86 -1.89 -14.20
N THR A 21 13.35 -3.09 -14.49
CA THR A 21 12.23 -3.68 -13.75
C THR A 21 12.67 -4.16 -12.37
N ILE A 22 13.96 -4.48 -12.18
CA ILE A 22 14.52 -5.05 -10.95
C ILE A 22 15.67 -4.19 -10.44
N GLN A 23 15.62 -3.81 -9.16
CA GLN A 23 16.71 -3.15 -8.45
C GLN A 23 17.07 -3.93 -7.18
N TYR A 24 18.34 -3.85 -6.77
CA TYR A 24 18.75 -4.40 -5.49
C TYR A 24 18.16 -3.58 -4.32
N ASN A 25 17.56 -4.28 -3.37
CA ASN A 25 17.00 -3.71 -2.15
C ASN A 25 18.10 -3.32 -1.14
N LEU A 26 17.72 -2.81 0.02
CA LEU A 26 18.66 -2.44 1.10
C LEU A 26 19.51 -3.63 1.63
N CYS A 27 19.13 -4.86 1.29
CA CYS A 27 19.78 -6.11 1.67
C CYS A 27 20.50 -6.79 0.48
N ASN A 28 20.66 -6.10 -0.65
CA ASN A 28 21.20 -6.65 -1.91
C ASN A 28 20.41 -7.83 -2.50
N GLU A 29 19.09 -7.87 -2.31
CA GLU A 29 18.19 -8.83 -2.96
C GLU A 29 17.45 -8.17 -4.13
N PRO A 30 17.12 -8.92 -5.20
CA PRO A 30 16.44 -8.37 -6.36
C PRO A 30 14.96 -8.08 -6.06
N TRP A 31 14.58 -6.80 -6.00
CA TRP A 31 13.19 -6.35 -5.85
C TRP A 31 12.72 -5.61 -7.09
N LEU A 32 11.40 -5.48 -7.27
CA LEU A 32 10.86 -4.66 -8.36
C LEU A 32 11.20 -3.19 -8.11
N LYS A 33 11.67 -2.50 -9.15
CA LYS A 33 11.73 -1.03 -9.13
C LYS A 33 10.30 -0.52 -8.96
N TYR A 34 10.11 0.44 -8.07
CA TYR A 34 8.82 1.07 -7.88
C TYR A 34 8.33 1.69 -9.19
N SER A 35 7.06 1.44 -9.47
CA SER A 35 6.27 2.06 -10.51
C SER A 35 4.83 2.12 -10.01
N ILE A 36 4.15 3.24 -10.23
CA ILE A 36 2.74 3.38 -9.85
C ILE A 36 1.87 2.26 -10.43
N SER A 37 2.23 1.74 -11.60
CA SER A 37 1.52 0.62 -12.24
C SER A 37 1.52 -0.67 -11.41
N ILE A 38 2.46 -0.84 -10.46
CA ILE A 38 2.55 -2.04 -9.60
C ILE A 38 1.49 -2.01 -8.49
N VAL A 39 1.19 -0.80 -7.98
CA VAL A 39 0.24 -0.57 -6.88
C VAL A 39 -1.12 -0.09 -7.37
N ALA A 40 -1.20 0.42 -8.60
CA ALA A 40 -2.45 0.77 -9.25
C ALA A 40 -3.26 -0.49 -9.56
N ASP A 41 -4.56 -0.42 -9.30
CA ASP A 41 -5.49 -1.51 -9.56
C ASP A 41 -5.53 -1.85 -11.05
N LYS A 42 -5.04 -3.05 -11.39
CA LYS A 42 -5.00 -3.50 -12.78
C LYS A 42 -6.33 -4.13 -13.18
N GLY A 43 -7.12 -3.38 -13.94
CA GLY A 43 -8.34 -3.86 -14.58
C GLY A 43 -9.58 -3.83 -13.69
N LEU A 44 -10.63 -4.54 -14.09
CA LEU A 44 -11.96 -4.46 -13.45
C LEU A 44 -12.20 -5.51 -12.36
N LYS A 45 -11.23 -6.42 -12.13
CA LYS A 45 -11.35 -7.48 -11.14
C LYS A 45 -11.02 -6.94 -9.76
N LYS A 46 -12.03 -6.59 -8.97
CA LYS A 46 -11.90 -6.12 -7.56
C LYS A 46 -10.96 -6.98 -6.71
N SER A 47 -10.95 -8.29 -6.94
CA SER A 47 -10.09 -9.24 -6.21
C SER A 47 -8.59 -9.04 -6.42
N LEU A 48 -8.20 -8.32 -7.48
CA LEU A 48 -6.82 -7.98 -7.83
C LEU A 48 -6.45 -6.55 -7.44
N TYR A 49 -7.40 -5.79 -6.86
CA TYR A 49 -7.11 -4.46 -6.35
C TYR A 49 -6.11 -4.58 -5.21
N THR A 50 -5.23 -3.60 -5.08
CA THR A 50 -4.14 -3.64 -4.10
C THR A 50 -4.69 -3.70 -2.68
N SER A 51 -5.71 -2.91 -2.37
CA SER A 51 -6.42 -2.98 -1.08
C SER A 51 -7.03 -4.36 -0.82
N ALA A 52 -7.67 -4.96 -1.83
CA ALA A 52 -8.26 -6.29 -1.71
C ALA A 52 -7.22 -7.40 -1.55
N ARG A 53 -6.03 -7.26 -2.14
CA ARG A 53 -4.88 -8.16 -1.94
C ARG A 53 -4.36 -8.05 -0.51
N LEU A 54 -4.19 -6.83 -0.01
CA LEU A 54 -3.77 -6.59 1.37
C LEU A 54 -4.76 -7.21 2.38
N LYS A 55 -6.06 -7.03 2.15
CA LYS A 55 -7.12 -7.63 2.98
C LYS A 55 -7.09 -9.15 3.01
N LYS A 56 -6.57 -9.80 1.95
CA LYS A 56 -6.41 -11.26 1.87
C LYS A 56 -5.13 -11.78 2.51
N GLY A 57 -4.33 -10.92 3.15
CA GLY A 57 -3.10 -11.30 3.83
C GLY A 57 -1.82 -11.03 3.05
N GLU A 58 -1.90 -10.38 1.88
CA GLU A 58 -0.68 -9.80 1.30
C GLU A 58 -0.23 -8.56 2.12
N VAL A 59 1.07 -8.29 2.09
CA VAL A 59 1.70 -7.15 2.73
C VAL A 59 2.61 -6.48 1.72
N ILE A 60 2.53 -5.15 1.65
CA ILE A 60 3.39 -4.36 0.75
C ILE A 60 4.58 -3.85 1.54
N TYR A 61 5.77 -4.24 1.10
CA TYR A 61 7.03 -3.63 1.52
C TYR A 61 7.52 -2.65 0.47
N LEU A 62 7.92 -1.48 0.95
CA LEU A 62 8.33 -0.35 0.12
C LEU A 62 9.65 0.17 0.62
N GLU A 63 10.54 0.53 -0.29
CA GLU A 63 11.81 1.13 0.11
C GLU A 63 12.04 2.48 -0.53
N THR A 64 12.55 3.41 0.28
CA THR A 64 13.30 4.56 -0.21
C THR A 64 14.74 4.12 -0.48
N HIS A 65 15.67 5.05 -0.70
CA HIS A 65 17.10 4.69 -0.73
C HIS A 65 17.69 4.35 0.65
N PHE A 66 16.95 4.54 1.74
CA PHE A 66 17.50 4.45 3.10
C PHE A 66 16.62 3.65 4.08
N ASP A 67 15.31 3.65 3.88
CA ASP A 67 14.35 3.06 4.80
C ASP A 67 13.46 2.04 4.08
N ARG A 68 13.02 1.03 4.85
CA ARG A 68 11.96 0.11 4.45
C ARG A 68 10.70 0.38 5.25
N TYR A 69 9.57 0.39 4.55
CA TYR A 69 8.24 0.58 5.10
C TYR A 69 7.37 -0.64 4.84
N GLU A 70 6.38 -0.83 5.69
CA GLU A 70 5.36 -1.86 5.61
C GLU A 70 3.99 -1.20 5.58
N LEU A 71 3.16 -1.57 4.59
CA LEU A 71 1.73 -1.31 4.57
C LEU A 71 1.00 -2.65 4.68
N CYS A 72 0.28 -2.86 5.78
CA CYS A 72 -0.48 -4.07 6.02
C CYS A 72 -1.94 -3.77 6.38
N PHE A 73 -2.82 -4.72 6.09
CA PHE A 73 -4.19 -4.70 6.60
C PHE A 73 -4.18 -4.95 8.11
N SER A 74 -4.99 -4.20 8.85
CA SER A 74 -5.09 -4.28 10.32
C SER A 74 -6.48 -4.70 10.80
N GLY A 75 -7.37 -5.07 9.87
CA GLY A 75 -8.72 -5.53 10.16
C GLY A 75 -9.79 -4.56 9.70
N GLU A 76 -11.02 -4.89 10.09
CA GLU A 76 -12.21 -4.07 9.86
C GLU A 76 -12.58 -3.36 11.16
N LYS A 77 -12.96 -2.08 11.08
CA LYS A 77 -13.46 -1.30 12.22
C LYS A 77 -14.82 -0.70 11.92
N PRO A 78 -15.71 -0.55 12.91
CA PRO A 78 -16.98 0.15 12.69
C PRO A 78 -16.73 1.60 12.30
N ARG A 79 -17.46 2.08 11.28
CA ARG A 79 -17.57 3.49 10.94
C ARG A 79 -18.27 4.19 12.11
N ILE A 80 -17.54 5.06 12.80
CA ILE A 80 -18.14 5.92 13.82
C ILE A 80 -18.89 6.98 13.03
N VAL A 81 -20.18 6.78 12.84
CA VAL A 81 -21.07 7.89 12.51
C VAL A 81 -21.03 8.76 13.77
N GLU A 82 -20.61 10.03 13.66
CA GLU A 82 -20.82 11.00 14.72
C GLU A 82 -22.34 11.15 14.91
N ALA A 83 -22.92 10.23 15.67
CA ALA A 83 -24.31 10.26 16.05
C ALA A 83 -24.39 11.24 17.23
N GLU A 84 -24.76 12.48 16.93
CA GLU A 84 -25.41 13.32 17.91
C GLU A 84 -26.52 12.49 18.56
N ALA A 85 -26.44 12.36 19.87
CA ALA A 85 -27.28 11.50 20.67
C ALA A 85 -28.72 12.04 20.68
N GLU A 86 -29.54 11.64 19.72
CA GLU A 86 -30.99 11.74 19.83
C GLU A 86 -31.60 10.35 19.97
N LYS A 87 -32.06 10.07 21.19
CA LYS A 87 -33.00 9.00 21.48
C LYS A 87 -34.16 9.08 20.49
N HIS A 88 -34.63 7.94 19.99
CA HIS A 88 -36.02 7.49 20.07
C HIS A 88 -36.18 6.08 19.47
N GLN A 89 -37.27 5.45 19.86
CA GLN A 89 -37.46 4.01 20.03
C GLN A 89 -37.90 3.27 18.76
N SER A 90 -37.62 1.96 18.79
CA SER A 90 -38.38 0.82 18.24
C SER A 90 -39.00 0.91 16.85
N GLY A 91 -38.61 -0.02 15.98
CA GLY A 91 -39.39 -0.43 14.82
C GLY A 91 -38.77 -1.65 14.14
N SER A 92 -39.46 -2.79 14.26
CA SER A 92 -39.25 -4.02 13.49
C SER A 92 -39.04 -3.76 11.99
N HIS A 93 -38.12 -4.47 11.33
CA HIS A 93 -38.42 -5.32 10.16
C HIS A 93 -37.17 -5.86 9.43
N HIS A 94 -37.24 -7.17 9.17
CA HIS A 94 -36.71 -7.94 8.04
C HIS A 94 -35.19 -7.94 7.76
N SER A 95 -34.62 -9.14 7.96
CA SER A 95 -33.24 -9.53 7.74
C SER A 95 -32.86 -9.59 6.25
N GLN A 96 -32.15 -8.57 5.78
CA GLN A 96 -31.11 -8.71 4.74
C GLN A 96 -29.76 -8.44 5.42
N ASN A 97 -29.24 -9.49 6.09
CA ASN A 97 -28.18 -9.37 7.10
C ASN A 97 -26.75 -9.38 6.53
N GLY A 98 -26.60 -9.55 5.21
CA GLY A 98 -25.30 -9.61 4.53
C GLY A 98 -24.80 -8.26 4.01
N ASP A 99 -25.69 -7.50 3.36
CA ASP A 99 -25.32 -6.27 2.62
C ASP A 99 -25.18 -5.04 3.53
N ARG A 100 -25.94 -4.99 4.64
CA ARG A 100 -25.88 -3.88 5.60
C ARG A 100 -24.58 -3.84 6.40
N ARG A 101 -23.99 -5.00 6.73
CA ARG A 101 -22.77 -5.06 7.56
C ARG A 101 -21.53 -4.55 6.83
N GLU A 102 -21.42 -4.76 5.51
CA GLU A 102 -20.31 -4.23 4.71
C GLU A 102 -20.27 -2.69 4.73
N HIS A 103 -21.43 -2.03 4.81
CA HIS A 103 -21.49 -0.56 4.84
C HIS A 103 -21.15 0.06 6.20
N GLU A 104 -21.24 -0.73 7.28
CA GLU A 104 -20.95 -0.29 8.64
C GLU A 104 -19.46 -0.43 9.00
N LEU A 105 -18.72 -1.27 8.28
CA LEU A 105 -17.31 -1.53 8.53
C LEU A 105 -16.44 -0.76 7.53
N ARG A 106 -15.29 -0.27 8.02
CA ARG A 106 -14.22 0.26 7.20
C ARG A 106 -12.98 -0.62 7.33
N ASP A 107 -12.36 -0.89 6.20
CA ASP A 107 -11.06 -1.53 6.14
C ASP A 107 -10.00 -0.57 6.66
N VAL A 108 -9.20 -1.02 7.64
CA VAL A 108 -8.12 -0.21 8.18
C VAL A 108 -6.75 -0.81 7.90
N PHE A 109 -5.79 0.05 7.60
CA PHE A 109 -4.42 -0.28 7.27
C PHE A 109 -3.46 0.40 8.26
N ARG A 110 -2.25 -0.15 8.32
CA ARG A 110 -1.17 0.36 9.17
C ARG A 110 0.06 0.59 8.32
N TRP A 111 0.60 1.80 8.44
CA TRP A 111 1.86 2.21 7.84
C TRP A 111 2.96 2.23 8.91
N SER A 112 3.96 1.38 8.71
CA SER A 112 5.07 1.22 9.65
C SER A 112 6.41 1.36 8.96
N ARG A 113 7.41 1.81 9.70
CA ARG A 113 8.82 1.76 9.28
C ARG A 113 9.48 0.54 9.91
N CYS A 114 10.23 -0.22 9.12
CA CYS A 114 11.06 -1.30 9.64
C CYS A 114 12.21 -0.68 10.44
N LYS A 115 12.42 -1.13 11.69
CA LYS A 115 13.54 -0.68 12.52
C LYS A 115 14.88 -1.04 11.90
N LYS A 116 14.94 -2.15 11.15
CA LYS A 116 16.12 -2.64 10.44
C LYS A 116 15.68 -3.28 9.11
N ALA A 117 16.42 -2.99 8.04
CA ALA A 117 16.28 -3.74 6.79
C ALA A 117 16.78 -5.18 6.98
N MET A 118 15.96 -6.16 6.62
CA MET A 118 16.27 -7.59 6.74
C MET A 118 16.09 -8.30 5.40
N PRO A 119 16.88 -9.34 5.09
CA PRO A 119 16.62 -10.18 3.92
C PRO A 119 15.22 -10.80 3.97
N GLU A 120 14.62 -11.08 2.82
CA GLU A 120 13.27 -11.68 2.73
C GLU A 120 13.18 -12.99 3.51
N SER A 121 14.22 -13.82 3.42
CA SER A 121 14.30 -15.10 4.16
C SER A 121 14.17 -14.90 5.67
N ALA A 122 14.82 -13.88 6.23
CA ALA A 122 14.72 -13.54 7.64
C ALA A 122 13.32 -13.01 7.98
N MET A 123 12.75 -12.13 7.14
CA MET A 123 11.39 -11.62 7.34
C MET A 123 10.37 -12.77 7.38
N ARG A 124 10.44 -13.71 6.43
CA ARG A 124 9.57 -14.90 6.41
C ARG A 124 9.74 -15.79 7.62
N SER A 125 10.97 -15.95 8.12
CA SER A 125 11.24 -16.76 9.32
C SER A 125 10.67 -16.15 10.61
N ILE A 126 10.55 -14.82 10.66
CA ILE A 126 9.99 -14.08 11.80
C ILE A 126 8.47 -14.01 11.69
N GLY A 127 7.94 -13.83 10.48
CA GLY A 127 6.51 -13.69 10.19
C GLY A 127 6.22 -12.49 9.30
N ILE A 128 5.21 -12.60 8.45
CA ILE A 128 4.70 -11.52 7.57
C ILE A 128 3.21 -11.35 7.89
N PRO A 129 2.69 -10.15 8.21
CA PRO A 129 3.42 -8.90 8.44
C PRO A 129 4.47 -9.03 9.54
N LEU A 130 5.46 -8.14 9.55
CA LEU A 130 6.49 -8.18 10.58
C LEU A 130 5.86 -7.91 11.96
N PRO A 131 6.35 -8.58 13.02
CA PRO A 131 5.86 -8.35 14.37
C PRO A 131 6.21 -6.94 14.86
N ALA A 132 5.43 -6.45 15.83
CA ALA A 132 5.50 -5.06 16.30
C ALA A 132 6.86 -4.68 16.93
N ASP A 133 7.62 -5.65 17.42
CA ASP A 133 8.98 -5.45 17.93
C ASP A 133 9.98 -5.06 16.83
N GLN A 134 9.72 -5.43 15.57
CA GLN A 134 10.55 -5.07 14.40
C GLN A 134 10.12 -3.77 13.71
N LEU A 135 9.00 -3.19 14.14
CA LEU A 135 8.33 -2.08 13.47
C LEU A 135 8.19 -0.84 14.36
N GLU A 136 8.32 0.33 13.76
CA GLU A 136 7.87 1.60 14.30
C GLU A 136 6.58 1.98 13.56
N VAL A 137 5.44 1.92 14.25
CA VAL A 137 4.15 2.31 13.67
C VAL A 137 4.13 3.83 13.51
N LEU A 138 4.10 4.28 12.26
CA LEU A 138 4.08 5.72 11.94
C LEU A 138 2.65 6.23 11.85
N GLN A 139 1.76 5.43 11.28
CA GLN A 139 0.35 5.74 11.19
C GLN A 139 -0.47 4.46 11.24
N ASP A 140 -1.54 4.48 12.03
CA ASP A 140 -2.49 3.39 12.19
C ASP A 140 -3.90 3.87 11.84
N ASN A 141 -4.83 2.94 11.66
CA ASN A 141 -6.24 3.21 11.35
C ASN A 141 -6.46 3.98 10.03
N LEU A 142 -5.57 3.78 9.06
CA LEU A 142 -5.67 4.37 7.73
C LEU A 142 -6.81 3.72 6.95
N GLU A 143 -7.65 4.52 6.30
CA GLU A 143 -8.47 4.02 5.18
C GLU A 143 -7.60 3.94 3.91
N TRP A 144 -8.07 3.23 2.88
CA TRP A 144 -7.28 3.08 1.66
C TRP A 144 -7.05 4.43 0.95
N GLU A 145 -8.04 5.31 1.06
CA GLU A 145 -8.05 6.67 0.51
C GLU A 145 -7.02 7.60 1.19
N ASP A 146 -6.58 7.27 2.41
CA ASP A 146 -5.55 8.03 3.12
C ASP A 146 -4.13 7.79 2.56
N VAL A 147 -3.97 6.77 1.72
CA VAL A 147 -2.69 6.41 1.09
C VAL A 147 -2.68 6.87 -0.37
N GLN A 148 -1.94 7.95 -0.66
CA GLN A 148 -1.93 8.54 -2.01
C GLN A 148 -0.66 8.13 -2.76
N TRP A 149 -0.83 7.35 -3.82
CA TRP A 149 0.26 6.87 -4.65
C TRP A 149 0.58 7.86 -5.78
N SER A 150 1.87 8.11 -5.99
CA SER A 150 2.38 8.94 -7.09
C SER A 150 3.31 8.11 -7.98
N GLN A 151 3.78 8.71 -9.09
CA GLN A 151 4.73 8.05 -9.99
C GLN A 151 6.05 7.66 -9.31
N THR A 152 6.46 8.38 -8.26
CA THR A 152 7.79 8.23 -7.62
C THR A 152 7.74 8.19 -6.09
N SER A 153 6.56 8.28 -5.48
CA SER A 153 6.40 8.39 -4.04
C SER A 153 5.04 7.86 -3.56
N VAL A 154 4.89 7.72 -2.26
CA VAL A 154 3.61 7.56 -1.57
C VAL A 154 3.47 8.63 -0.50
N TRP A 155 2.27 9.16 -0.34
CA TRP A 155 1.94 10.11 0.72
C TRP A 155 1.05 9.42 1.75
N VAL A 156 1.45 9.51 3.01
CA VAL A 156 0.70 8.99 4.15
C VAL A 156 0.70 10.06 5.24
N ALA A 157 -0.49 10.40 5.75
CA ALA A 157 -0.66 11.45 6.76
C ALA A 157 0.03 12.79 6.41
N GLY A 158 -0.04 13.20 5.14
CA GLY A 158 0.57 14.45 4.64
C GLY A 158 2.10 14.41 4.51
N LYS A 159 2.75 13.26 4.72
CA LYS A 159 4.19 13.08 4.57
C LYS A 159 4.51 12.28 3.30
N GLU A 160 5.41 12.81 2.48
CA GLU A 160 5.91 12.14 1.29
C GLU A 160 7.04 11.14 1.63
N HIS A 161 6.96 9.97 1.02
CA HIS A 161 7.98 8.93 1.04
C HIS A 161 8.43 8.62 -0.41
N PRO A 162 9.61 9.07 -0.85
CA PRO A 162 10.13 8.79 -2.19
C PRO A 162 10.46 7.30 -2.37
N LEU A 163 9.75 6.63 -3.28
CA LEU A 163 9.80 5.19 -3.45
C LEU A 163 10.79 4.81 -4.56
N ALA A 164 11.71 3.90 -4.21
CA ALA A 164 12.64 3.31 -5.16
C ALA A 164 12.23 1.87 -5.53
N ARG A 165 11.71 1.10 -4.57
CA ARG A 165 11.42 -0.33 -4.74
C ARG A 165 10.14 -0.74 -4.03
N VAL A 166 9.55 -1.83 -4.51
CA VAL A 166 8.31 -2.40 -3.98
C VAL A 166 8.35 -3.92 -4.05
N HIS A 167 7.79 -4.57 -3.04
CA HIS A 167 7.64 -6.01 -3.02
C HIS A 167 6.39 -6.41 -2.24
N PHE A 168 5.63 -7.35 -2.78
CA PHE A 168 4.48 -7.95 -2.10
C PHE A 168 4.91 -9.27 -1.51
N LEU A 169 4.62 -9.46 -0.22
CA LEU A 169 4.86 -10.71 0.49
C LEU A 169 3.53 -11.19 1.10
N SER A 170 3.48 -12.47 1.44
CA SER A 170 2.38 -13.09 2.17
C SER A 170 2.96 -14.03 3.22
N GLU A 171 2.13 -14.44 4.18
CA GLU A 171 2.41 -15.61 4.99
C GLU A 171 2.72 -16.82 4.09
N ASN A 172 3.57 -17.72 4.59
CA ASN A 172 3.97 -18.95 3.90
C ASN A 172 2.87 -20.01 3.99
#